data_AF-A0A846PAX0-F1
#
_entry.id   AF-A0A846PAX0-F1
#
_cell.length_a   1.000
_cell.length_b   1.000
_cell.length_c   1.000
_cell.angle_alpha   90.00
_cell.angle_beta   90.00
_cell.angle_gamma   90.00
#
_symmetry.space_group_name_H-M   'P 1'
#
loop_
_entity.id
_entity.type
_entity.pdbx_description
1 polymer ?
#
loop_
_entity_poly.entity_id
_entity_poly.type
_entity_poly.pdbx_seq_one_letter_code
_entity_poly.pdbx_strand_id
1 'polypeptide(L)'
;KRLHIDIGATTVYVTHDQVEAMSMGDRIAVMNLGELQQVGKPAEVYDNPVNLFVANFIGSPGMNFIDVVCSRSDHQTKAVLRS
;
A
#
# COMPACT_ATOMS: atom_id res chain seq x y z
N LYS A 1 -15.00 -12.48 -16.35
CA LYS A 1 -15.01 -11.63 -15.12
C LYS A 1 -16.45 -11.39 -14.61
N ARG A 2 -17.30 -12.42 -14.45
CA ARG A 2 -18.71 -12.28 -14.01
C ARG A 2 -19.26 -13.52 -13.29
N LEU A 3 -18.40 -14.28 -12.59
CA LEU A 3 -18.81 -15.51 -11.91
C LEU A 3 -18.52 -15.49 -10.40
N HIS A 4 -17.92 -14.41 -9.87
CA HIS A 4 -17.60 -14.31 -8.44
C HIS A 4 -18.40 -13.23 -7.69
N ILE A 5 -19.03 -12.28 -8.39
CA ILE A 5 -19.73 -11.16 -7.74
C ILE A 5 -21.19 -11.53 -7.38
N ASP A 6 -21.79 -12.52 -8.05
CA ASP A 6 -23.22 -12.85 -7.90
C ASP A 6 -23.53 -13.85 -6.78
N ILE A 7 -22.52 -14.38 -6.10
CA ILE A 7 -22.70 -15.29 -4.97
C ILE A 7 -22.39 -14.46 -3.73
N GLY A 8 -23.40 -14.02 -2.99
CA GLY A 8 -23.25 -13.23 -1.75
C GLY A 8 -22.55 -13.96 -0.60
N ALA A 9 -21.71 -14.95 -0.91
CA ALA A 9 -20.85 -15.67 0.01
C ALA A 9 -19.54 -14.92 0.23
N THR A 10 -19.03 -14.96 1.46
CA THR A 10 -17.71 -14.43 1.79
C THR A 10 -16.63 -15.15 0.99
N THR A 11 -15.90 -14.40 0.17
CA THR A 11 -14.86 -14.92 -0.72
C THR A 11 -13.50 -14.35 -0.36
N VAL A 12 -12.47 -15.20 -0.32
CA VAL A 12 -11.08 -14.78 -0.18
C VAL A 12 -10.37 -15.09 -1.48
N TYR A 13 -9.81 -14.06 -2.12
CA TYR A 13 -9.07 -14.18 -3.37
C TYR A 13 -7.59 -13.82 -3.13
N VAL A 14 -6.68 -14.65 -3.64
CA VAL A 14 -5.24 -14.47 -3.50
C VAL A 14 -4.64 -14.29 -4.89
N THR A 15 -3.93 -13.18 -5.08
CA THR A 15 -3.23 -12.86 -6.33
C THR A 15 -1.90 -12.17 -6.02
N HIS A 16 -0.99 -12.23 -6.98
CA HIS A 16 0.24 -11.44 -6.99
C HIS A 16 0.12 -10.19 -7.88
N ASP A 17 -0.98 -10.04 -8.62
CA ASP A 17 -1.25 -8.86 -9.45
C ASP A 17 -2.03 -7.82 -8.64
N GLN A 18 -1.38 -6.69 -8.39
CA GLN A 18 -1.98 -5.57 -7.70
C GLN A 18 -3.19 -4.98 -8.43
N VAL A 19 -3.25 -5.00 -9.78
CA VAL A 19 -4.40 -4.50 -10.54
C VAL A 19 -5.64 -5.36 -10.27
N GLU A 20 -5.46 -6.67 -10.17
CA GLU A 20 -6.54 -7.59 -9.80
C GLU A 20 -7.01 -7.35 -8.36
N ALA A 21 -6.08 -7.20 -7.41
CA ALA A 21 -6.40 -6.91 -6.02
C ALA A 21 -7.16 -5.58 -5.85
N MET A 22 -6.72 -4.53 -6.55
CA MET A 22 -7.28 -3.19 -6.48
C MET A 22 -8.65 -3.06 -7.17
N SER A 23 -8.92 -3.86 -8.21
CA SER A 23 -10.16 -3.77 -8.99
C SER A 23 -11.27 -4.71 -8.52
N MET A 24 -10.94 -5.77 -7.77
CA MET A 24 -11.89 -6.83 -7.43
C MET A 24 -12.26 -6.87 -5.94
N GLY A 25 -11.34 -6.49 -5.04
CA GLY A 25 -11.53 -6.65 -3.61
C GLY A 25 -12.24 -5.46 -2.95
N ASP A 26 -13.25 -5.76 -2.11
CA ASP A 26 -13.82 -4.77 -1.18
C ASP A 26 -12.78 -4.31 -0.14
N ARG A 27 -11.89 -5.24 0.23
CA ARG A 27 -10.74 -5.02 1.12
C ARG A 27 -9.55 -5.80 0.59
N ILE A 28 -8.36 -5.25 0.77
CA ILE A 28 -7.09 -5.84 0.41
C ILE A 28 -6.32 -6.14 1.68
N ALA A 29 -5.80 -7.36 1.79
CA ALA A 29 -4.84 -7.76 2.81
C ALA A 29 -3.47 -7.89 2.16
N VAL A 30 -2.54 -7.01 2.53
CA VAL A 30 -1.16 -7.05 2.06
C VAL A 30 -0.34 -7.89 3.05
N MET A 31 0.36 -8.90 2.55
CA MET A 31 1.18 -9.80 3.36
C MET A 31 2.62 -9.82 2.85
N ASN A 32 3.56 -9.99 3.77
CA ASN A 32 4.97 -10.16 3.48
C ASN A 32 5.59 -11.16 4.45
N LEU A 33 6.36 -12.13 3.94
CA LEU A 33 7.05 -13.16 4.75
C LEU A 33 6.13 -13.89 5.76
N GLY A 34 4.87 -14.10 5.41
CA GLY A 34 3.88 -14.75 6.29
C GLY A 34 3.24 -13.81 7.32
N GLU A 35 3.61 -12.53 7.34
CA GLU A 35 3.04 -11.52 8.24
C GLU A 35 2.09 -10.59 7.51
N LEU A 36 0.95 -10.29 8.14
CA LEU A 36 -0.01 -9.31 7.68
C LEU A 36 0.54 -7.89 7.88
N GLN A 37 0.74 -7.17 6.79
CA GLN A 37 1.30 -5.82 6.80
C GLN A 37 0.20 -4.77 6.99
N GLN A 38 -0.87 -4.88 6.19
CA GLN A 38 -1.99 -3.93 6.21
C GLN A 38 -3.27 -4.59 5.68
N VAL A 39 -4.41 -4.19 6.23
CA VAL A 39 -5.73 -4.49 5.68
C VAL A 39 -6.56 -3.23 5.59
N GLY A 40 -7.09 -2.92 4.41
CA GLY A 40 -7.92 -1.74 4.19
C GLY A 40 -8.68 -1.81 2.87
N LYS A 41 -9.46 -0.78 2.57
CA LYS A 41 -10.02 -0.59 1.23
C LYS A 41 -8.88 -0.36 0.22
N PRO A 42 -9.08 -0.64 -1.08
CA PRO A 42 -8.08 -0.36 -2.10
C PRO A 42 -7.48 1.06 -2.02
N ALA A 43 -8.34 2.08 -1.87
CA ALA A 43 -7.90 3.47 -1.73
C ALA A 43 -7.07 3.71 -0.46
N GLU A 44 -7.44 3.12 0.68
CA GLU A 44 -6.69 3.31 1.94
C GLU A 44 -5.30 2.69 1.88
N VAL A 45 -5.17 1.52 1.25
CA VAL A 45 -3.90 0.82 1.08
C VAL A 45 -2.98 1.57 0.11
N TYR A 46 -3.55 2.30 -0.85
CA TYR A 46 -2.80 3.15 -1.80
C TYR A 46 -2.43 4.53 -1.20
N ASP A 47 -3.40 5.24 -0.62
CA ASP A 47 -3.23 6.61 -0.14
C ASP A 47 -2.51 6.69 1.22
N ASN A 48 -2.69 5.67 2.07
CA ASN A 48 -2.20 5.65 3.45
C ASN A 48 -1.49 4.33 3.77
N PRO A 49 -0.34 4.04 3.14
CA PRO A 49 0.44 2.85 3.44
C PRO A 49 1.03 2.94 4.86
N VAL A 50 0.87 1.88 5.66
CA VAL A 50 1.34 1.85 7.07
C VAL A 50 2.84 1.60 7.22
N ASN A 51 3.51 1.16 6.16
CA ASN A 51 4.94 0.95 6.14
C ASN A 51 5.53 1.07 4.73
N LEU A 52 6.86 1.14 4.65
CA LEU A 52 7.60 1.30 3.39
C LEU A 52 7.37 0.13 2.42
N PHE A 53 7.17 -1.10 2.93
CA PHE A 53 6.88 -2.25 2.09
C PHE A 53 5.55 -2.05 1.36
N VAL A 54 4.48 -1.71 2.07
CA VAL A 54 3.17 -1.47 1.44
C VAL A 54 3.23 -0.30 0.46
N ALA A 55 3.89 0.80 0.83
CA ALA A 55 4.07 1.97 -0.03
C ALA A 55 4.83 1.64 -1.33
N ASN A 56 5.81 0.73 -1.26
CA ASN A 56 6.58 0.31 -2.41
C ASN A 56 5.84 -0.74 -3.26
N PHE A 57 5.07 -1.60 -2.61
CA PHE A 57 4.40 -2.75 -3.22
C PHE A 57 3.11 -2.37 -3.95
N ILE A 58 2.41 -1.36 -3.46
CA ILE A 58 1.12 -0.90 -3.99
C ILE A 58 1.34 0.31 -4.89
N GLY A 59 0.95 0.18 -6.16
CA GLY A 59 1.21 1.13 -7.23
C GLY A 59 2.18 0.56 -8.28
N SER A 60 1.94 0.87 -9.55
CA SER A 60 2.89 0.62 -10.64
C SER A 60 3.12 1.92 -11.42
N PRO A 61 4.32 2.51 -11.36
CA PRO A 61 5.46 2.13 -10.51
C PRO A 61 5.19 2.38 -9.02
N GLY A 62 5.98 1.73 -8.14
CA GLY A 62 5.91 1.92 -6.69
C GLY A 62 6.31 3.33 -6.25
N MET A 63 6.02 3.68 -4.99
CA MET A 63 6.33 5.00 -4.44
C MET A 63 7.85 5.28 -4.41
N ASN A 64 8.25 6.48 -4.80
CA ASN A 64 9.65 6.91 -4.71
C ASN A 64 10.03 7.21 -3.26
N PHE A 65 11.16 6.68 -2.80
CA PHE A 65 11.74 7.00 -1.49
C PHE A 65 12.99 7.84 -1.65
N ILE A 66 13.13 8.86 -0.81
CA ILE A 66 14.29 9.76 -0.80
C ILE A 66 14.73 9.97 0.64
N ASP A 67 16.01 9.71 0.90
CA ASP A 67 16.60 9.91 2.22
C ASP A 67 16.79 11.40 2.50
N VAL A 68 16.19 11.85 3.62
CA VAL A 68 16.30 13.22 4.10
C VAL A 68 16.84 13.25 5.52
N VAL A 69 17.62 14.28 5.81
CA VAL A 69 18.06 14.61 7.17
C VAL A 69 17.21 15.77 7.66
N CYS A 70 16.56 15.58 8.81
CA CYS A 70 15.86 16.67 9.48
C CYS A 70 16.88 17.54 10.23
N SER A 71 17.13 18.74 9.73
CA SER A 71 17.91 19.77 10.43
C SER A 71 16.97 20.80 11.04
N ARG A 72 17.16 21.10 12.32
CA ARG A 72 16.37 22.12 13.03
C ARG A 72 17.23 23.37 13.15
N SER A 73 16.80 24.46 12.51
CA SER A 73 17.48 25.76 12.57
C SER A 73 16.43 26.85 12.79
N ASP A 74 16.58 27.62 13.87
CA ASP A 74 15.76 28.77 14.30
C ASP A 74 14.25 28.64 14.09
N HIS A 75 13.59 27.94 15.01
CA HIS A 75 12.12 27.72 15.03
C HIS A 75 11.51 27.07 13.77
N GLN A 76 12.32 26.65 12.80
CA GLN A 76 11.89 25.89 11.62
C GLN A 76 12.59 24.53 11.52
N THR A 77 11.79 23.49 11.22
CA THR A 77 12.29 22.16 10.85
C THR A 77 12.48 22.14 9.33
N LYS A 78 13.72 21.97 8.86
CA LYS A 78 14.04 21.83 7.43
C LYS A 78 14.48 20.39 7.14
N ALA A 79 13.81 19.73 6.20
CA ALA A 79 14.30 18.48 5.63
C ALA A 79 15.29 18.79 4.51
N VAL A 80 16.54 18.33 4.64
CA VAL A 80 17.59 18.50 3.62
C VAL A 80 17.94 17.13 3.03
N LEU A 81 18.12 17.06 1.71
CA LEU A 81 18.55 15.84 1.03
C LEU A 81 19.98 15.49 1.46
N ARG A 82 20.23 14.21 1.71
CA ARG A 82 21.57 13.71 2.02
C ARG A 82 22.37 13.67 0.70
N SER A 83 23.31 14.61 0.52
CA SER A 83 24.23 14.66 -0.63
C SER A 83 25.33 13.61 -0.52
#